data_AF-A0A921DRQ6-F1
#
_entry.id   AF-A0A921DRQ6-F1
#
_cell.length_a   1.000
_cell.length_b   1.000
_cell.length_c   1.000
_cell.angle_alpha   90.00
_cell.angle_beta   90.00
_cell.angle_gamma   90.00
#
_symmetry.space_group_name_H-M   'P 1'
#
loop_
_entity.id
_entity.type
_entity.pdbx_description
1 polymer ?
#
loop_
_entity_poly.entity_id
_entity_poly.type
_entity_poly.pdbx_seq_one_letter_code
_entity_poly.pdbx_strand_id
1 'polypeptide(L)'
;MSEEIREIGGADIGREEGVYEMDAVAGLFEAGTPEEPDGTSGEALPAGEENDGAEEGASAEAGKGQEEEVLPDIPMPEGWEESVWQGLAPEAKNAVNAREEAHAQAMAGVRAEQRQERKRQEAFAVEANARIQQALFAMRQIVEGEYGSVDWNGLAQSDPAAYVRLQQAYNARMGAIQRVQQGVAQQVRQYEAERAAEAQKALAAEFAGVQPELRALMGAGFEGKTFAADMAKYMQEQGCPPEVVNGLSKGYELKLIAKAMLYDRLQARRAQAAKKVAEAPRVQSPRGATPAETDIRARKAREMLGRNPDSTEALAALFEATM
;
A
#
# COMPACT_ATOMS: atom_id res chain seq x y z
N MET A 1 43.78 -16.99 -41.31
CA MET A 1 44.52 -15.71 -41.30
C MET A 1 43.86 -14.82 -42.35
N SER A 2 42.94 -13.91 -42.09
CA SER A 2 42.34 -13.38 -40.87
C SER A 2 41.00 -12.75 -41.32
N GLU A 3 39.86 -13.29 -40.88
CA GLU A 3 38.80 -12.59 -40.15
C GLU A 3 38.79 -11.06 -40.29
N GLU A 4 37.89 -10.55 -41.12
CA GLU A 4 37.41 -9.16 -41.08
C GLU A 4 35.97 -9.18 -40.56
N ILE A 5 35.87 -9.25 -39.23
CA ILE A 5 34.61 -9.16 -38.49
C ILE A 5 34.23 -7.68 -38.44
N ARG A 6 33.13 -7.34 -39.13
CA ARG A 6 32.42 -6.07 -38.90
C ARG A 6 31.88 -6.07 -37.47
N GLU A 7 32.50 -5.24 -36.65
CA GLU A 7 32.04 -4.88 -35.32
C GLU A 7 30.77 -4.01 -35.44
N ILE A 8 29.62 -4.67 -35.51
CA ILE A 8 28.31 -4.09 -35.19
C ILE A 8 27.99 -4.60 -33.78
N GLY A 9 28.55 -3.91 -32.78
CA GLY A 9 28.38 -4.25 -31.37
C GLY A 9 27.28 -3.40 -30.73
N GLY A 10 26.22 -4.07 -30.28
CA GLY A 10 25.41 -3.62 -29.14
C GLY A 10 24.24 -2.70 -29.45
N ALA A 11 23.18 -3.23 -30.06
CA ALA A 11 21.85 -2.72 -29.75
C ALA A 11 21.56 -3.06 -28.28
N ASP A 12 21.61 -2.04 -27.44
CA ASP A 12 21.20 -2.06 -26.05
C ASP A 12 19.70 -2.41 -26.00
N ILE A 13 19.40 -3.70 -25.86
CA ILE A 13 18.09 -4.21 -25.48
C ILE A 13 18.04 -4.05 -23.97
N GLY A 14 17.78 -2.82 -23.54
CA GLY A 14 17.79 -2.42 -22.16
C GLY A 14 16.57 -1.57 -21.84
N ARG A 15 15.79 -2.10 -20.90
CA ARG A 15 15.02 -1.36 -19.89
C ARG A 15 13.52 -1.17 -20.18
N GLU A 16 12.75 -1.89 -19.36
CA GLU A 16 11.37 -1.61 -18.99
C GLU A 16 11.20 -0.12 -18.67
N GLU A 17 10.44 0.61 -19.49
CA GLU A 17 10.00 1.96 -19.17
C GLU A 17 8.51 2.08 -19.51
N GLY A 18 7.68 1.48 -18.66
CA GLY A 18 6.31 1.94 -18.45
C GLY A 18 6.36 3.19 -17.59
N VAL A 19 6.73 4.33 -18.17
CA VAL A 19 6.80 5.63 -17.53
C VAL A 19 5.39 6.07 -17.17
N TYR A 20 4.99 5.91 -15.91
CA TYR A 20 3.83 6.61 -15.37
C TYR A 20 4.28 8.02 -15.00
N GLU A 21 3.93 8.99 -15.84
CA GLU A 21 4.24 10.40 -15.62
C GLU A 21 3.69 10.89 -14.27
N MET A 22 4.43 11.80 -13.61
CA MET A 22 4.07 12.40 -12.31
C MET A 22 2.63 12.95 -12.25
N ASP A 23 2.00 13.27 -13.38
CA ASP A 23 0.62 13.72 -13.48
C ASP A 23 -0.43 12.63 -13.15
N ALA A 24 -0.07 11.35 -13.20
CA ALA A 24 -0.99 10.24 -12.90
C ALA A 24 -1.41 10.21 -11.41
N VAL A 25 -0.52 10.55 -10.49
CA VAL A 25 -0.83 10.60 -9.05
C VAL A 25 -1.69 11.83 -8.71
N ALA A 26 -1.48 12.94 -9.41
CA ALA A 26 -2.27 14.16 -9.24
C ALA A 26 -3.70 14.01 -9.78
N GLY A 27 -3.88 13.30 -10.91
CA GLY A 27 -5.19 13.02 -11.51
C GLY A 27 -6.08 12.09 -10.68
N LEU A 28 -5.49 11.25 -9.82
CA LEU A 28 -6.21 10.30 -8.96
C LEU A 28 -7.10 10.98 -7.89
N PHE A 29 -6.79 12.22 -7.53
CA PHE A 29 -7.53 12.98 -6.50
C PHE A 29 -8.67 13.83 -7.08
N GLU A 30 -8.83 13.91 -8.41
CA GLU A 30 -9.88 14.73 -9.06
C GLU A 30 -11.17 13.97 -9.36
N ALA A 31 -11.16 12.64 -9.47
CA ALA A 31 -12.33 11.84 -9.88
C ALA A 31 -13.30 11.47 -8.73
N GLY A 32 -13.09 12.00 -7.51
CA GLY A 32 -13.68 11.49 -6.27
C GLY A 32 -14.77 12.34 -5.61
N THR A 33 -15.57 13.10 -6.36
CA THR A 33 -16.80 13.72 -5.82
C THR A 33 -18.05 13.07 -6.40
N PRO A 34 -18.67 12.09 -5.71
CA PRO A 34 -20.01 11.63 -6.03
C PRO A 34 -21.06 12.53 -5.34
N GLU A 35 -22.04 13.00 -6.11
CA GLU A 35 -23.34 13.45 -5.64
C GLU A 35 -24.06 12.31 -4.90
N GLU A 36 -24.68 12.61 -3.75
CA GLU A 36 -25.56 11.69 -3.03
C GLU A 36 -26.85 11.40 -3.80
N PRO A 37 -27.43 10.20 -3.62
CA PRO A 37 -28.81 10.21 -3.15
C PRO A 37 -29.12 9.16 -2.08
N ASP A 38 -29.80 9.66 -1.04
CA ASP A 38 -31.06 9.22 -0.41
C ASP A 38 -31.37 7.73 -0.20
N GLY A 39 -31.91 7.45 0.99
CA GLY A 39 -32.13 6.12 1.53
C GLY A 39 -33.41 5.44 1.07
N THR A 40 -33.54 4.16 1.44
CA THR A 40 -34.72 3.63 2.14
C THR A 40 -34.56 2.15 2.52
N SER A 41 -35.18 1.85 3.66
CA SER A 41 -35.32 0.62 4.45
C SER A 41 -35.66 -0.70 3.74
N GLY A 42 -35.37 -1.80 4.45
CA GLY A 42 -36.37 -2.88 4.63
C GLY A 42 -35.80 -4.30 4.69
N GLU A 43 -35.93 -4.93 5.87
CA GLU A 43 -36.37 -6.34 6.15
C GLU A 43 -35.77 -7.52 5.32
N ALA A 44 -35.59 -8.74 5.82
CA ALA A 44 -35.87 -9.43 7.07
C ALA A 44 -35.11 -10.77 7.06
N LEU A 45 -34.88 -11.33 8.24
CA LEU A 45 -34.53 -12.75 8.46
C LEU A 45 -35.73 -13.67 8.15
N PRO A 46 -35.48 -14.94 7.82
CA PRO A 46 -35.96 -16.04 8.69
C PRO A 46 -34.85 -17.10 8.88
N ALA A 47 -34.60 -17.69 10.05
CA ALA A 47 -35.42 -18.48 10.98
C ALA A 47 -35.79 -19.90 10.46
N GLY A 48 -35.41 -20.93 11.25
CA GLY A 48 -35.75 -22.36 11.14
C GLY A 48 -34.50 -23.25 11.07
N GLU A 49 -34.31 -24.35 11.81
CA GLU A 49 -35.19 -25.15 12.67
C GLU A 49 -34.33 -26.02 13.61
N GLU A 50 -34.98 -26.47 14.69
CA GLU A 50 -34.56 -27.37 15.76
C GLU A 50 -34.22 -28.79 15.27
N ASN A 51 -33.41 -29.56 16.02
CA ASN A 51 -33.90 -30.78 16.70
C ASN A 51 -32.83 -31.44 17.61
N ASP A 52 -33.38 -32.04 18.66
CA ASP A 52 -32.92 -32.78 19.84
C ASP A 52 -31.81 -33.83 19.75
N GLY A 53 -31.20 -34.12 20.92
CA GLY A 53 -31.17 -35.51 21.41
C GLY A 53 -29.99 -35.97 22.28
N ALA A 54 -30.28 -36.15 23.58
CA ALA A 54 -29.82 -37.20 24.51
C ALA A 54 -28.49 -37.07 25.32
N GLU A 55 -28.66 -36.86 26.64
CA GLU A 55 -28.26 -37.71 27.81
C GLU A 55 -27.04 -38.65 27.67
N GLU A 56 -26.19 -38.94 28.67
CA GLU A 56 -26.27 -38.96 30.13
C GLU A 56 -24.84 -39.21 30.70
N GLY A 57 -24.59 -38.99 32.00
CA GLY A 57 -23.52 -39.71 32.73
C GLY A 57 -22.67 -38.91 33.74
N ALA A 58 -23.01 -39.04 35.02
CA ALA A 58 -22.34 -38.43 36.18
C ALA A 58 -21.03 -39.10 36.60
N SER A 59 -20.10 -38.34 37.22
CA SER A 59 -19.34 -38.78 38.41
C SER A 59 -18.62 -37.61 39.10
N ALA A 60 -18.38 -37.79 40.40
CA ALA A 60 -18.17 -36.79 41.44
C ALA A 60 -16.72 -36.32 41.69
N GLU A 61 -16.65 -35.16 42.37
CA GLU A 61 -15.58 -34.56 43.20
C GLU A 61 -14.20 -35.22 43.30
N ALA A 62 -13.15 -34.39 43.13
CA ALA A 62 -12.21 -34.03 44.20
C ALA A 62 -11.19 -33.00 43.70
N GLY A 63 -11.07 -31.88 44.42
CA GLY A 63 -10.20 -30.78 44.05
C GLY A 63 -8.70 -31.06 44.16
N LYS A 64 -7.92 -30.37 43.33
CA LYS A 64 -6.54 -29.98 43.60
C LYS A 64 -6.24 -28.63 42.95
N GLY A 65 -5.49 -27.82 43.71
CA GLY A 65 -5.11 -26.43 43.49
C GLY A 65 -5.02 -25.95 42.05
N GLN A 66 -5.80 -24.92 41.77
CA GLN A 66 -5.55 -24.01 40.66
C GLN A 66 -4.25 -23.27 40.96
N GLU A 67 -3.18 -23.66 40.27
CA GLU A 67 -2.15 -22.70 39.91
C GLU A 67 -2.83 -21.68 38.98
N GLU A 68 -2.91 -20.45 39.45
CA GLU A 68 -3.39 -19.30 38.69
C GLU A 68 -2.34 -19.01 37.60
N GLU A 69 -2.37 -19.79 36.51
CA GLU A 69 -1.70 -19.41 35.28
C GLU A 69 -2.32 -18.09 34.84
N VAL A 70 -1.54 -17.02 34.96
CA VAL A 70 -1.87 -15.71 34.39
C VAL A 70 -1.92 -15.90 32.87
N LEU A 71 -3.13 -16.21 32.39
CA LEU A 71 -3.40 -16.39 30.97
C LEU A 71 -3.10 -15.07 30.24
N PRO A 72 -2.49 -15.13 29.06
CA PRO A 72 -2.20 -13.94 28.27
C PRO A 72 -3.52 -13.19 27.98
N ASP A 73 -3.49 -11.87 28.07
CA ASP A 73 -4.64 -11.02 27.77
C ASP A 73 -4.96 -11.14 26.28
N ILE A 74 -5.96 -11.97 25.94
CA ILE A 74 -6.35 -12.24 24.55
C ILE A 74 -7.06 -10.99 24.03
N PRO A 75 -6.52 -10.32 22.99
CA PRO A 75 -7.09 -9.08 22.48
C PRO A 75 -8.50 -9.31 21.94
N MET A 76 -9.38 -8.34 22.17
CA MET A 76 -10.75 -8.37 21.69
C MET A 76 -10.79 -8.24 20.16
N PRO A 77 -11.55 -9.09 19.44
CA PRO A 77 -11.76 -8.95 18.00
C PRO A 77 -12.59 -7.70 17.67
N GLU A 78 -12.39 -7.13 16.47
CA GLU A 78 -13.19 -5.99 16.01
C GLU A 78 -14.69 -6.35 15.91
N GLY A 79 -15.56 -5.44 16.36
CA GLY A 79 -17.03 -5.62 16.31
C GLY A 79 -17.65 -6.30 17.54
N TRP A 80 -16.84 -6.70 18.53
CA TRP A 80 -17.35 -7.19 19.83
C TRP A 80 -17.59 -6.05 20.82
N GLU A 81 -18.67 -6.15 21.59
CA GLU A 81 -18.89 -5.24 22.73
C GLU A 81 -17.96 -5.60 23.89
N GLU A 82 -17.31 -4.59 24.47
CA GLU A 82 -16.34 -4.76 25.54
C GLU A 82 -16.94 -5.42 26.78
N SER A 83 -18.19 -5.11 27.12
CA SER A 83 -18.93 -5.73 28.22
C SER A 83 -19.14 -7.24 28.01
N VAL A 84 -19.42 -7.65 26.78
CA VAL A 84 -19.63 -9.05 26.40
C VAL A 84 -18.30 -9.79 26.35
N TRP A 85 -17.26 -9.16 25.82
CA TRP A 85 -15.91 -9.75 25.78
C TRP A 85 -15.34 -9.98 27.18
N GLN A 86 -15.46 -9.00 28.07
CA GLN A 86 -14.95 -9.14 29.44
C GLN A 86 -15.72 -10.19 30.25
N GLY A 87 -16.99 -10.44 29.94
CA GLY A 87 -17.81 -11.48 30.57
C GLY A 87 -17.53 -12.91 30.09
N LEU A 88 -16.74 -13.11 29.03
CA LEU A 88 -16.43 -14.43 28.49
C LEU A 88 -15.32 -15.13 29.29
N ALA A 89 -15.50 -16.43 29.51
CA ALA A 89 -14.45 -17.29 30.04
C ALA A 89 -13.22 -17.30 29.10
N PRO A 90 -12.00 -17.49 29.61
CA PRO A 90 -10.77 -17.48 28.80
C PRO A 90 -10.79 -18.51 27.66
N GLU A 91 -11.39 -19.68 27.90
CA GLU A 91 -11.58 -20.74 26.89
C GLU A 91 -12.46 -20.26 25.73
N ALA A 92 -13.51 -19.49 26.01
CA ALA A 92 -14.40 -18.94 24.99
C ALA A 92 -13.71 -17.81 24.21
N LYS A 93 -12.91 -16.96 24.87
CA LYS A 93 -12.06 -15.95 24.20
C LYS A 93 -11.08 -16.60 23.21
N ASN A 94 -10.43 -17.69 23.64
CA ASN A 94 -9.54 -18.48 22.77
C ASN A 94 -10.27 -19.09 21.58
N ALA A 95 -11.46 -19.66 21.78
CA ALA A 95 -12.25 -20.26 20.71
C ALA A 95 -12.69 -19.22 19.67
N VAL A 96 -13.09 -18.02 20.10
CA VAL A 96 -13.43 -16.91 19.20
C VAL A 96 -12.21 -16.47 18.41
N ASN A 97 -11.07 -16.24 19.06
CA ASN A 97 -9.87 -15.80 18.37
C ASN A 97 -9.36 -16.86 17.36
N ALA A 98 -9.38 -18.14 17.73
CA ALA A 98 -9.03 -19.24 16.82
C ALA A 98 -9.96 -19.30 15.59
N ARG A 99 -11.26 -19.01 15.76
CA ARG A 99 -12.22 -18.93 14.65
C ARG A 99 -11.92 -17.74 13.75
N GLU A 100 -11.63 -16.58 14.31
CA GLU A 100 -11.28 -15.37 13.53
C GLU A 100 -9.97 -15.55 12.77
N GLU A 101 -8.96 -16.17 13.38
CA GLU A 101 -7.72 -16.53 12.70
C GLU A 101 -7.95 -17.52 11.56
N ALA A 102 -8.74 -18.57 11.79
CA ALA A 102 -9.10 -19.54 10.75
C ALA A 102 -9.87 -18.88 9.59
N HIS A 103 -10.79 -17.97 9.90
CA HIS A 103 -11.52 -17.19 8.89
C HIS A 103 -10.59 -16.24 8.13
N ALA A 104 -9.70 -15.52 8.82
CA ALA A 104 -8.71 -14.64 8.20
C ALA A 104 -7.78 -15.42 7.27
N GLN A 105 -7.34 -16.61 7.67
CA GLN A 105 -6.53 -17.51 6.85
C GLN A 105 -7.32 -18.03 5.64
N ALA A 106 -8.57 -18.44 5.81
CA ALA A 106 -9.44 -18.87 4.70
C ALA A 106 -9.63 -17.74 3.67
N MET A 107 -9.93 -16.52 4.13
CA MET A 107 -10.08 -15.35 3.27
C MET A 107 -8.76 -14.96 2.60
N ALA A 108 -7.63 -15.09 3.30
CA ALA A 108 -6.32 -14.89 2.70
C ALA A 108 -6.02 -15.93 1.60
N GLY A 109 -6.41 -17.20 1.82
CA GLY A 109 -6.35 -18.27 0.85
C GLY A 109 -7.17 -17.97 -0.41
N VAL A 110 -8.44 -17.61 -0.25
CA VAL A 110 -9.33 -17.23 -1.36
C VAL A 110 -8.75 -16.05 -2.15
N ARG A 111 -8.24 -15.01 -1.48
CA ARG A 111 -7.59 -13.87 -2.16
C ARG A 111 -6.32 -14.28 -2.90
N ALA A 112 -5.53 -15.20 -2.33
CA ALA A 112 -4.32 -15.71 -2.98
C ALA A 112 -4.66 -16.53 -4.23
N GLU A 113 -5.66 -17.39 -4.15
CA GLU A 113 -6.16 -18.19 -5.26
C GLU A 113 -6.68 -17.30 -6.39
N GLN A 114 -7.52 -16.30 -6.08
CA GLN A 114 -7.99 -15.34 -7.08
C GLN A 114 -6.84 -14.58 -7.77
N ARG A 115 -5.81 -14.19 -7.01
CA ARG A 115 -4.61 -13.56 -7.61
C ARG A 115 -3.87 -14.53 -8.52
N GLN A 116 -3.72 -15.78 -8.13
CA GLN A 116 -3.04 -16.79 -8.91
C GLN A 116 -3.82 -17.09 -10.20
N GLU A 117 -5.14 -17.18 -10.12
CA GLU A 117 -6.00 -17.43 -11.27
C GLU A 117 -5.93 -16.27 -12.27
N ARG A 118 -5.99 -15.01 -11.79
CA ARG A 118 -5.76 -13.85 -12.66
C ARG A 118 -4.39 -13.89 -13.35
N LYS A 119 -3.32 -14.21 -12.61
CA LYS A 119 -1.98 -14.35 -13.19
C LYS A 119 -1.90 -15.45 -14.25
N ARG A 120 -2.60 -16.58 -14.05
CA ARG A 120 -2.68 -17.67 -15.03
C ARG A 120 -3.40 -17.23 -16.30
N GLN A 121 -4.52 -16.52 -16.17
CA GLN A 121 -5.27 -15.99 -17.30
C GLN A 121 -4.43 -14.98 -18.09
N GLU A 122 -3.73 -14.07 -17.41
CA GLU A 122 -2.81 -13.12 -18.04
C GLU A 122 -1.66 -13.84 -18.77
N ALA A 123 -1.01 -14.79 -18.12
CA ALA A 123 0.07 -15.57 -18.72
C ALA A 123 -0.41 -16.33 -19.97
N PHE A 124 -1.60 -16.93 -19.91
CA PHE A 124 -2.20 -17.60 -21.05
C PHE A 124 -2.49 -16.63 -22.21
N ALA A 125 -3.01 -15.43 -21.92
CA ALA A 125 -3.29 -14.42 -22.94
C ALA A 125 -1.99 -13.96 -23.65
N VAL A 126 -0.93 -13.70 -22.88
CA VAL A 126 0.39 -13.32 -23.42
C VAL A 126 0.98 -14.45 -24.27
N GLU A 127 0.93 -15.68 -23.78
CA GLU A 127 1.43 -16.84 -24.52
C GLU A 127 0.63 -17.08 -25.81
N ALA A 128 -0.70 -16.97 -25.76
CA ALA A 128 -1.56 -17.10 -26.92
C ALA A 128 -1.22 -16.06 -28.00
N ASN A 129 -1.01 -14.80 -27.60
CA ASN A 129 -0.60 -13.75 -28.52
C ASN A 129 0.76 -14.04 -29.16
N ALA A 130 1.75 -14.48 -28.37
CA ALA A 130 3.06 -14.87 -28.89
C ALA A 130 2.96 -16.00 -29.92
N ARG A 131 2.14 -17.03 -29.65
CA ARG A 131 1.88 -18.13 -30.60
C ARG A 131 1.20 -17.64 -31.88
N ILE A 132 0.26 -16.70 -31.80
CA ILE A 132 -0.37 -16.09 -32.97
C ILE A 132 0.67 -15.35 -33.82
N GLN A 133 1.56 -14.56 -33.21
CA GLN A 133 2.61 -13.86 -33.95
C GLN A 133 3.58 -14.82 -34.65
N GLN A 134 3.98 -15.89 -33.97
CA GLN A 134 4.81 -16.95 -34.56
C GLN A 134 4.10 -17.62 -35.74
N ALA A 135 2.82 -17.94 -35.61
CA ALA A 135 2.02 -18.52 -36.68
C ALA A 135 1.90 -17.57 -37.89
N LEU A 136 1.66 -16.28 -37.66
CA LEU A 136 1.60 -15.27 -38.73
C LEU A 136 2.95 -15.12 -39.44
N PHE A 137 4.06 -15.16 -38.70
CA PHE A 137 5.40 -15.16 -39.28
C PHE A 137 5.64 -16.39 -40.15
N ALA A 138 5.30 -17.59 -39.65
CA ALA A 138 5.42 -18.84 -40.40
C ALA A 138 4.55 -18.85 -41.66
N MET A 139 3.30 -18.38 -41.57
CA MET A 139 2.41 -18.24 -42.73
C MET A 139 3.00 -17.30 -43.80
N ARG A 140 3.62 -16.20 -43.38
CA ARG A 140 4.32 -15.30 -44.30
C ARG A 140 5.47 -16.02 -45.01
N GLN A 141 6.31 -16.73 -44.26
CA GLN A 141 7.43 -17.49 -44.83
C GLN A 141 6.96 -18.59 -45.80
N ILE A 142 5.85 -19.25 -45.52
CA ILE A 142 5.25 -20.24 -46.43
C ILE A 142 4.83 -19.58 -47.74
N VAL A 143 4.11 -18.44 -47.69
CA VAL A 143 3.68 -17.72 -48.89
C VAL A 143 4.90 -17.17 -49.65
N GLU A 144 5.89 -16.61 -48.97
CA GLU A 144 7.13 -16.17 -49.61
C GLU A 144 7.89 -17.33 -50.26
N GLY A 145 7.91 -18.51 -49.63
CA GLY A 145 8.50 -19.73 -50.18
C GLY A 145 7.76 -20.28 -51.40
N GLU A 146 6.42 -20.34 -51.36
CA GLU A 146 5.57 -20.82 -52.47
C GLU A 146 5.76 -19.99 -53.74
N TYR A 147 5.94 -18.68 -53.60
CA TYR A 147 6.05 -17.74 -54.72
C TYR A 147 7.49 -17.30 -55.02
N GLY A 148 8.46 -17.66 -54.18
CA GLY A 148 9.85 -17.26 -54.31
C GLY A 148 10.57 -17.89 -55.50
N SER A 149 10.10 -19.06 -55.97
CA SER A 149 10.63 -19.72 -57.18
C SER A 149 9.96 -19.27 -58.48
N VAL A 150 8.98 -18.35 -58.43
CA VAL A 150 8.27 -17.87 -59.62
C VAL A 150 9.13 -16.83 -60.33
N ASP A 151 9.50 -17.10 -61.58
CA ASP A 151 10.12 -16.09 -62.46
C ASP A 151 9.06 -15.12 -62.97
N TRP A 152 8.78 -14.08 -62.18
CA TRP A 152 7.77 -13.08 -62.49
C TRP A 152 8.04 -12.33 -63.80
N ASN A 153 9.31 -12.10 -64.14
CA ASN A 153 9.69 -11.38 -65.36
C ASN A 153 9.50 -12.26 -66.60
N GLY A 154 9.92 -13.52 -66.54
CA GLY A 154 9.70 -14.49 -67.61
C GLY A 154 8.21 -14.81 -67.80
N LEU A 155 7.46 -14.92 -66.69
CA LEU A 155 6.03 -15.18 -66.71
C LEU A 155 5.25 -14.02 -67.33
N ALA A 156 5.60 -12.77 -67.01
CA ALA A 156 4.96 -11.60 -67.60
C ALA A 156 5.13 -11.51 -69.13
N GLN A 157 6.22 -12.05 -69.68
CA GLN A 157 6.50 -12.04 -71.12
C GLN A 157 5.92 -13.25 -71.85
N SER A 158 5.94 -14.43 -71.22
CA SER A 158 5.50 -15.69 -71.84
C SER A 158 4.01 -15.97 -71.66
N ASP A 159 3.43 -15.61 -70.51
CA ASP A 159 2.00 -15.77 -70.21
C ASP A 159 1.49 -14.64 -69.28
N PRO A 160 1.10 -13.48 -69.86
CA PRO A 160 0.57 -12.36 -69.09
C PRO A 160 -0.69 -12.68 -68.28
N ALA A 161 -1.51 -13.63 -68.74
CA ALA A 161 -2.74 -14.00 -68.04
C ALA A 161 -2.42 -14.80 -66.76
N ALA A 162 -1.47 -15.74 -66.84
CA ALA A 162 -0.99 -16.46 -65.67
C ALA A 162 -0.28 -15.54 -64.68
N TYR A 163 0.53 -14.58 -65.16
CA TYR A 163 1.18 -13.57 -64.34
C TYR A 163 0.17 -12.81 -63.46
N VAL A 164 -0.87 -12.23 -64.07
CA VAL A 164 -1.87 -11.44 -63.33
C VAL A 164 -2.58 -12.30 -62.28
N ARG A 165 -2.94 -13.54 -62.62
CA ARG A 165 -3.61 -14.44 -61.68
C ARG A 165 -2.74 -14.80 -60.48
N LEU A 166 -1.48 -15.15 -60.71
CA LEU A 166 -0.52 -15.48 -59.65
C LEU A 166 -0.20 -14.27 -58.78
N GLN A 167 -0.02 -13.10 -59.39
CA GLN A 167 0.25 -11.85 -58.67
C GLN A 167 -0.93 -11.47 -57.77
N GLN A 168 -2.16 -11.58 -58.27
CA GLN A 168 -3.36 -11.34 -57.47
C GLN A 168 -3.49 -12.35 -56.31
N ALA A 169 -3.22 -13.63 -56.56
CA ALA A 169 -3.24 -14.66 -55.52
C ALA A 169 -2.21 -14.39 -54.41
N TYR A 170 -0.98 -14.03 -54.79
CA TYR A 170 0.07 -13.62 -53.85
C TYR A 170 -0.35 -12.41 -53.02
N ASN A 171 -0.79 -11.33 -53.68
CA ASN A 171 -1.22 -10.10 -53.01
C ASN A 171 -2.42 -10.34 -52.08
N ALA A 172 -3.37 -11.20 -52.47
CA ALA A 172 -4.52 -11.54 -51.64
C ALA A 172 -4.10 -12.30 -50.38
N ARG A 173 -3.16 -13.25 -50.49
CA ARG A 173 -2.62 -14.00 -49.34
C ARG A 173 -1.83 -13.09 -48.40
N MET A 174 -0.93 -12.28 -48.93
CA MET A 174 -0.16 -11.32 -48.13
C MET A 174 -1.05 -10.28 -47.46
N GLY A 175 -2.05 -9.75 -48.18
CA GLY A 175 -3.04 -8.83 -47.63
C GLY A 175 -3.94 -9.46 -46.57
N ALA A 176 -4.24 -10.76 -46.66
CA ALA A 176 -4.96 -11.48 -45.60
C ALA A 176 -4.10 -11.57 -44.32
N ILE A 177 -2.83 -11.97 -44.44
CA ILE A 177 -1.89 -12.03 -43.30
C ILE A 177 -1.75 -10.66 -42.64
N GLN A 178 -1.59 -9.60 -43.43
CA GLN A 178 -1.43 -8.24 -42.91
C GLN A 178 -2.68 -7.74 -42.18
N ARG A 179 -3.88 -8.04 -42.68
CA ARG A 179 -5.15 -7.71 -42.01
C ARG A 179 -5.27 -8.40 -40.65
N VAL A 180 -4.92 -9.70 -40.58
CA VAL A 180 -4.94 -10.42 -39.29
C VAL A 180 -3.90 -9.82 -38.34
N GLN A 181 -2.69 -9.51 -38.82
CA GLN A 181 -1.65 -8.88 -38.01
C GLN A 181 -2.10 -7.53 -37.43
N GLN A 182 -2.75 -6.68 -38.22
CA GLN A 182 -3.29 -5.40 -37.76
C GLN A 182 -4.42 -5.58 -36.75
N GLY A 183 -5.33 -6.54 -36.98
CA GLY A 183 -6.42 -6.86 -36.06
C GLY A 183 -5.91 -7.32 -34.69
N VAL A 184 -4.92 -8.21 -34.67
CA VAL A 184 -4.27 -8.67 -33.44
C VAL A 184 -3.58 -7.51 -32.72
N ALA A 185 -2.81 -6.69 -33.44
CA ALA A 185 -2.14 -5.53 -32.85
C ALA A 185 -3.13 -4.52 -32.23
N GLN A 186 -4.28 -4.30 -32.87
CA GLN A 186 -5.33 -3.44 -32.35
C GLN A 186 -5.96 -4.02 -31.08
N GLN A 187 -6.29 -5.31 -31.07
CA GLN A 187 -6.86 -5.97 -29.89
C GLN A 187 -5.90 -5.94 -28.69
N VAL A 188 -4.61 -6.15 -28.93
CA VAL A 188 -3.59 -6.07 -27.87
C VAL A 188 -3.53 -4.68 -27.26
N ARG A 189 -3.51 -3.63 -28.09
CA ARG A 189 -3.52 -2.24 -27.61
C ARG A 189 -4.79 -1.91 -26.81
N GLN A 190 -5.94 -2.41 -27.25
CA GLN A 190 -7.21 -2.22 -26.52
C GLN A 190 -7.17 -2.91 -25.17
N TYR A 191 -6.72 -4.16 -25.12
CA TYR A 191 -6.55 -4.93 -23.89
C TYR A 191 -5.57 -4.26 -22.91
N GLU A 192 -4.44 -3.78 -23.39
CA GLU A 192 -3.46 -3.04 -22.58
C GLU A 192 -4.04 -1.74 -22.03
N ALA A 193 -4.80 -0.99 -22.85
CA ALA A 193 -5.45 0.24 -22.42
C ALA A 193 -6.55 0.00 -21.37
N GLU A 194 -7.37 -1.04 -21.55
CA GLU A 194 -8.38 -1.45 -20.57
C GLU A 194 -7.74 -1.84 -19.24
N ARG A 195 -6.67 -2.65 -19.29
CA ARG A 195 -5.91 -3.06 -18.09
C ARG A 195 -5.29 -1.86 -17.37
N ALA A 196 -4.70 -0.92 -18.11
CA ALA A 196 -4.15 0.30 -17.54
C ALA A 196 -5.24 1.16 -16.86
N ALA A 197 -6.42 1.28 -17.49
CA ALA A 197 -7.56 2.00 -16.93
C ALA A 197 -8.12 1.31 -15.68
N GLU A 198 -8.20 -0.02 -15.66
CA GLU A 198 -8.60 -0.80 -14.47
C GLU A 198 -7.60 -0.64 -13.32
N ALA A 199 -6.31 -0.71 -13.60
CA ALA A 199 -5.27 -0.49 -12.61
C ALA A 199 -5.35 0.93 -12.01
N GLN A 200 -5.57 1.96 -12.84
CA GLN A 200 -5.77 3.33 -12.38
C GLN A 200 -7.02 3.47 -11.51
N LYS A 201 -8.15 2.84 -11.89
CA LYS A 201 -9.37 2.85 -11.09
C LYS A 201 -9.18 2.16 -9.74
N ALA A 202 -8.52 1.01 -9.71
CA ALA A 202 -8.21 0.29 -8.48
C ALA A 202 -7.33 1.13 -7.55
N LEU A 203 -6.33 1.80 -8.11
CA LEU A 203 -5.46 2.73 -7.37
C LEU A 203 -6.25 3.92 -6.81
N ALA A 204 -7.14 4.51 -7.61
CA ALA A 204 -7.99 5.62 -7.19
C ALA A 204 -8.88 5.23 -6.01
N ALA A 205 -9.47 4.03 -6.05
CA ALA A 205 -10.29 3.50 -4.98
C ALA A 205 -9.48 3.27 -3.68
N GLU A 206 -8.28 2.69 -3.80
CA GLU A 206 -7.36 2.52 -2.66
C GLU A 206 -7.00 3.86 -2.01
N PHE A 207 -6.73 4.89 -2.81
CA PHE A 207 -6.38 6.23 -2.32
C PHE A 207 -7.58 6.97 -1.73
N ALA A 208 -8.76 6.87 -2.34
CA ALA A 208 -10.00 7.42 -1.79
C ALA A 208 -10.31 6.83 -0.40
N GLY A 209 -10.09 5.52 -0.22
CA GLY A 209 -10.32 4.85 1.06
C GLY A 209 -9.43 5.35 2.20
N VAL A 210 -8.21 5.80 1.91
CA VAL A 210 -7.28 6.30 2.94
C VAL A 210 -7.29 7.83 3.10
N GLN A 211 -7.94 8.54 2.19
CA GLN A 211 -8.01 10.00 2.19
C GLN A 211 -8.57 10.60 3.50
N PRO A 212 -9.63 10.04 4.14
CA PRO A 212 -10.15 10.58 5.39
C PRO A 212 -9.11 10.53 6.53
N GLU A 213 -8.38 9.42 6.64
CA GLU A 213 -7.32 9.26 7.64
C GLU A 213 -6.13 10.18 7.37
N LEU A 214 -5.72 10.32 6.11
CA LEU A 214 -4.67 11.25 5.73
C LEU A 214 -5.06 12.70 6.04
N ARG A 215 -6.31 13.08 5.78
CA ARG A 215 -6.84 14.41 6.15
C ARG A 215 -6.88 14.60 7.67
N ALA A 216 -7.24 13.57 8.44
CA ALA A 216 -7.20 13.63 9.90
C ALA A 216 -5.76 13.79 10.44
N LEU A 217 -4.78 13.12 9.84
CA LEU A 217 -3.36 13.21 10.22
C LEU A 217 -2.73 14.55 9.84
N MET A 218 -3.03 15.07 8.66
CA MET A 218 -2.40 16.27 8.09
C MET A 218 -3.13 17.57 8.48
N GLY A 219 -4.40 17.48 8.87
CA GLY A 219 -5.23 18.61 9.30
C GLY A 219 -5.90 19.39 8.15
N ALA A 220 -6.46 20.54 8.48
CA ALA A 220 -7.34 21.33 7.60
C ALA A 220 -6.69 21.84 6.28
N GLY A 221 -5.36 21.79 6.17
CA GLY A 221 -4.62 22.18 4.95
C GLY A 221 -4.31 21.03 4.00
N PHE A 222 -4.91 19.85 4.18
CA PHE A 222 -4.67 18.70 3.31
C PHE A 222 -5.30 18.88 1.93
N GLU A 223 -4.44 18.97 0.91
CA GLU A 223 -4.77 18.83 -0.51
C GLU A 223 -4.03 17.63 -1.11
N GLY A 224 -4.74 16.79 -1.86
CA GLY A 224 -4.18 15.54 -2.41
C GLY A 224 -3.01 15.76 -3.37
N LYS A 225 -3.12 16.76 -4.27
CA LYS A 225 -2.09 17.09 -5.26
C LYS A 225 -0.80 17.57 -4.60
N THR A 226 -0.90 18.50 -3.63
CA THR A 226 0.28 19.01 -2.91
C THR A 226 0.89 17.93 -2.02
N PHE A 227 0.05 17.10 -1.39
CA PHE A 227 0.51 15.98 -0.58
C PHE A 227 1.30 14.96 -1.40
N ALA A 228 0.81 14.59 -2.59
CA ALA A 228 1.52 13.68 -3.49
C ALA A 228 2.89 14.22 -3.90
N ALA A 229 2.98 15.51 -4.25
CA ALA A 229 4.25 16.16 -4.60
C ALA A 229 5.22 16.21 -3.40
N ASP A 230 4.72 16.60 -2.21
CA ASP A 230 5.50 16.62 -0.97
C ASP A 230 6.02 15.23 -0.60
N MET A 231 5.19 14.20 -0.78
CA MET A 231 5.52 12.82 -0.49
C MET A 231 6.59 12.29 -1.44
N ALA A 232 6.43 12.51 -2.75
CA ALA A 232 7.43 12.12 -3.75
C ALA A 232 8.78 12.74 -3.45
N LYS A 233 8.79 14.05 -3.13
CA LYS A 233 10.01 14.77 -2.73
C LYS A 233 10.63 14.18 -1.46
N TYR A 234 9.83 13.94 -0.43
CA TYR A 234 10.32 13.35 0.82
C TYR A 234 10.95 11.97 0.57
N MET A 235 10.30 11.10 -0.20
CA MET A 235 10.87 9.78 -0.53
C MET A 235 12.20 9.89 -1.28
N GLN A 236 12.31 10.83 -2.22
CA GLN A 236 13.58 11.10 -2.92
C GLN A 236 14.68 11.57 -1.96
N GLU A 237 14.34 12.46 -1.01
CA GLU A 237 15.28 12.93 0.03
C GLU A 237 15.74 11.79 0.96
N GLN A 238 14.88 10.79 1.19
CA GLN A 238 15.21 9.57 1.94
C GLN A 238 16.00 8.54 1.11
N GLY A 239 16.29 8.83 -0.16
CA GLY A 239 17.05 7.96 -1.05
C GLY A 239 16.22 6.88 -1.76
N CYS A 240 14.89 7.00 -1.78
CA CYS A 240 14.07 6.09 -2.58
C CYS A 240 14.27 6.38 -4.08
N PRO A 241 14.51 5.33 -4.89
CA PRO A 241 14.63 5.48 -6.32
C PRO A 241 13.27 5.82 -6.95
N PRO A 242 13.24 6.52 -8.10
CA PRO A 242 12.01 7.03 -8.70
C PRO A 242 11.00 5.92 -9.04
N GLU A 243 11.46 4.71 -9.34
CA GLU A 243 10.62 3.54 -9.61
C GLU A 243 9.79 3.14 -8.37
N VAL A 244 10.34 3.30 -7.16
CA VAL A 244 9.63 3.02 -5.91
C VAL A 244 8.59 4.10 -5.61
N VAL A 245 8.92 5.37 -5.93
CA VAL A 245 8.00 6.49 -5.76
C VAL A 245 6.79 6.36 -6.69
N ASN A 246 7.05 5.98 -7.94
CA ASN A 246 6.00 5.80 -8.96
C ASN A 246 5.25 4.46 -8.81
N GLY A 247 5.82 3.49 -8.10
CA GLY A 247 5.25 2.17 -7.87
C GLY A 247 4.30 2.08 -6.66
N LEU A 248 4.04 3.18 -5.96
CA LEU A 248 3.11 3.21 -4.83
C LEU A 248 1.71 2.84 -5.28
N SER A 249 1.20 1.73 -4.76
CA SER A 249 -0.05 1.14 -5.23
C SER A 249 -1.06 0.84 -4.13
N LYS A 250 -0.66 0.99 -2.87
CA LYS A 250 -1.47 0.61 -1.72
C LYS A 250 -1.73 1.77 -0.79
N GLY A 251 -2.96 1.83 -0.27
CA GLY A 251 -3.33 2.87 0.68
C GLY A 251 -2.48 2.88 1.96
N TYR A 252 -2.04 1.71 2.45
CA TYR A 252 -1.19 1.65 3.66
C TYR A 252 0.20 2.25 3.44
N GLU A 253 0.74 2.19 2.22
CA GLU A 253 2.06 2.77 1.89
C GLU A 253 2.00 4.28 2.07
N LEU A 254 0.94 4.91 1.55
CA LEU A 254 0.70 6.34 1.75
C LEU A 254 0.59 6.70 3.23
N LYS A 255 -0.14 5.91 4.03
CA LYS A 255 -0.27 6.15 5.47
C LYS A 255 1.08 6.09 6.18
N LEU A 256 1.91 5.10 5.86
CA LEU A 256 3.23 4.95 6.48
C LEU A 256 4.15 6.13 6.13
N ILE A 257 4.18 6.52 4.86
CA ILE A 257 5.01 7.65 4.41
C ILE A 257 4.52 8.95 5.06
N ALA A 258 3.20 9.19 5.09
CA ALA A 258 2.61 10.35 5.75
C ALA A 258 3.02 10.45 7.23
N LYS A 259 2.96 9.32 7.95
CA LYS A 259 3.39 9.25 9.36
C LYS A 259 4.88 9.54 9.51
N ALA A 260 5.73 8.99 8.64
CA ALA A 260 7.17 9.24 8.65
C ALA A 260 7.48 10.73 8.41
N MET A 261 6.85 11.35 7.40
CA MET A 261 6.96 12.78 7.13
C MET A 261 6.57 13.64 8.33
N LEU A 262 5.45 13.32 8.98
CA LEU A 262 4.98 14.06 10.16
C LEU A 262 5.94 13.89 11.34
N TYR A 263 6.49 12.70 11.53
CA TYR A 263 7.48 12.42 12.56
C TYR A 263 8.75 13.27 12.37
N ASP A 264 9.30 13.28 11.16
CA ASP A 264 10.51 14.07 10.85
C ASP A 264 10.26 15.57 11.00
N ARG A 265 9.10 16.06 10.55
CA ARG A 265 8.67 17.46 10.76
C ARG A 265 8.58 17.79 12.25
N LEU A 266 8.06 16.88 13.08
CA LEU A 266 7.98 17.08 14.53
C LEU A 266 9.36 17.11 15.18
N GLN A 267 10.28 16.21 14.79
CA GLN A 267 11.64 16.19 15.31
C GLN A 267 12.41 17.46 14.94
N ALA A 268 12.29 17.93 13.70
CA ALA A 268 12.88 19.20 13.26
C ALA A 268 12.34 20.39 14.07
N ARG A 269 11.01 20.44 14.32
CA ARG A 269 10.40 21.49 15.15
C ARG A 269 10.88 21.44 16.60
N ARG A 270 11.02 20.24 17.19
CA ARG A 270 11.56 20.07 18.55
C ARG A 270 13.00 20.57 18.64
N ALA A 271 13.84 20.25 17.66
CA ALA A 271 15.21 20.74 17.60
C ALA A 271 15.28 22.28 17.50
N GLN A 272 14.41 22.89 16.68
CA GLN A 272 14.32 24.35 16.57
C GLN A 272 13.80 25.00 17.87
N ALA A 273 12.80 24.41 18.51
CA ALA A 273 12.28 24.89 19.79
C ALA A 273 13.35 24.80 20.89
N ALA A 274 14.10 23.70 20.96
CA ALA A 274 15.21 23.53 21.88
C ALA A 274 16.30 24.59 21.66
N LYS A 275 16.65 24.90 20.41
CA LYS A 275 17.58 26.00 20.08
C LYS A 275 17.05 27.36 20.55
N LYS A 276 15.78 27.67 20.26
CA LYS A 276 15.15 28.92 20.71
C LYS A 276 15.10 29.04 22.24
N VAL A 277 14.85 27.95 22.96
CA VAL A 277 14.88 27.93 24.43
C VAL A 277 16.30 28.09 24.96
N ALA A 278 17.31 27.50 24.29
CA ALA A 278 18.71 27.65 24.67
C ALA A 278 19.27 29.06 24.40
N GLU A 279 18.82 29.70 23.31
CA GLU A 279 19.18 31.07 22.91
C GLU A 279 18.34 32.14 23.63
N ALA A 280 17.23 31.77 24.27
CA ALA A 280 16.44 32.69 25.06
C ALA A 280 17.31 33.28 26.20
N PRO A 281 17.35 34.61 26.37
CA PRO A 281 18.13 35.24 27.42
C PRO A 281 17.71 34.65 28.78
N ARG A 282 18.68 34.15 29.55
CA ARG A 282 18.43 33.73 30.93
C ARG A 282 17.82 34.93 31.65
N VAL A 283 16.59 34.79 32.14
CA VAL A 283 15.94 35.80 32.97
C VAL A 283 16.89 36.06 34.14
N GLN A 284 17.56 37.21 34.11
CA GLN A 284 18.34 37.65 35.26
C GLN A 284 17.33 37.91 36.36
N SER A 285 17.45 37.15 37.46
CA SER A 285 16.74 37.47 38.69
C SER A 285 16.96 38.95 39.00
N PRO A 286 15.92 39.71 39.39
CA PRO A 286 16.06 41.15 39.64
C PRO A 286 17.27 41.43 40.53
N ARG A 287 18.27 42.11 39.97
CA ARG A 287 19.51 42.42 40.66
C ARG A 287 19.23 43.58 41.61
N GLY A 288 18.93 43.29 42.88
CA GLY A 288 18.73 44.36 43.86
C GLY A 288 18.00 44.04 45.17
N ALA A 289 17.92 42.79 45.61
CA ALA A 289 17.60 42.51 47.01
C ALA A 289 18.79 41.78 47.63
N THR A 290 19.55 42.46 48.47
CA THR A 290 20.34 41.75 49.49
C THR A 290 19.35 40.85 50.23
N PRO A 291 19.53 39.52 50.23
CA PRO A 291 18.60 38.64 50.91
C PRO A 291 18.55 39.09 52.37
N ALA A 292 17.35 39.42 52.84
CA ALA A 292 17.15 39.74 54.25
C ALA A 292 17.71 38.58 55.07
N GLU A 293 18.28 38.87 56.25
CA GLU A 293 18.94 37.87 57.09
C GLU A 293 18.00 36.69 57.45
N THR A 294 16.69 36.95 57.43
CA THR A 294 15.59 35.97 57.52
C THR A 294 15.56 34.97 56.36
N ASP A 295 15.84 35.42 55.15
CA ASP A 295 15.78 34.62 53.91
C ASP A 295 16.99 33.66 53.80
N ILE A 296 18.16 34.10 54.29
CA ILE A 296 19.35 33.24 54.44
C ILE A 296 19.09 32.17 55.51
N ARG A 297 18.46 32.54 56.62
CA ARG A 297 18.13 31.63 57.73
C ARG A 297 17.09 30.58 57.32
N ALA A 298 16.04 31.00 56.59
CA ALA A 298 15.04 30.10 56.02
C ALA A 298 15.65 29.11 55.01
N ARG A 299 16.60 29.56 54.18
CA ARG A 299 17.28 28.70 53.21
C ARG A 299 18.14 27.63 53.90
N LYS A 300 18.89 28.01 54.95
CA LYS A 300 19.71 27.08 55.73
C LYS A 300 18.84 26.08 56.51
N ALA A 301 17.70 26.53 57.06
CA ALA A 301 16.71 25.67 57.71
C ALA A 301 16.13 24.63 56.74
N ARG A 302 15.76 25.03 55.51
CA ARG A 302 15.30 24.10 54.45
C ARG A 302 16.38 23.08 54.06
N GLU A 303 17.63 23.50 54.00
CA GLU A 303 18.75 22.58 53.70
C GLU A 303 18.99 21.57 54.84
N MET A 304 18.84 22.00 56.10
CA MET A 304 18.90 21.09 57.24
C MET A 304 17.72 20.13 57.31
N LEU A 305 16.51 20.57 56.95
CA LEU A 305 15.33 19.71 56.86
C LEU A 305 15.44 18.68 55.71
N GLY A 306 16.03 19.09 54.58
CA GLY A 306 16.29 18.18 53.45
C GLY A 306 17.33 17.09 53.77
N ARG A 307 18.26 17.35 54.71
CA ARG A 307 19.20 16.34 55.22
C ARG A 307 18.63 15.54 56.38
N ASN A 308 17.87 16.16 57.27
CA ASN A 308 17.27 15.59 58.47
C ASN A 308 15.81 16.07 58.62
N PRO A 309 14.83 15.27 58.15
CA PRO A 309 13.43 15.69 58.08
C PRO A 309 12.77 15.91 59.45
N ASP A 310 13.33 15.36 60.53
CA ASP A 310 12.79 15.45 61.90
C ASP A 310 13.46 16.54 62.74
N SER A 311 14.29 17.42 62.14
CA SER A 311 14.98 18.47 62.89
C SER A 311 14.00 19.54 63.39
N THR A 312 13.70 19.50 64.69
CA THR A 312 12.85 20.49 65.38
C THR A 312 13.44 21.89 65.33
N GLU A 313 14.77 22.02 65.38
CA GLU A 313 15.49 23.29 65.25
C GLU A 313 15.35 23.89 63.84
N ALA A 314 15.42 23.05 62.79
CA ALA A 314 15.20 23.50 61.41
C ALA A 314 13.74 23.93 61.18
N LEU A 315 12.77 23.21 61.75
CA LEU A 315 11.36 23.57 61.66
C LEU A 315 11.06 24.89 62.39
N ALA A 316 11.61 25.09 63.59
CA ALA A 316 11.46 26.33 64.36
C ALA A 316 12.06 27.53 63.62
N ALA A 317 13.28 27.39 63.09
CA ALA A 317 13.94 28.45 62.33
C ALA A 317 13.20 28.81 61.01
N LEU A 318 12.48 27.85 60.42
CA LEU A 318 11.66 28.08 59.22
C LEU A 318 10.35 28.81 59.59
N PHE A 319 9.74 28.46 60.71
CA PHE A 319 8.53 29.11 61.23
C PHE A 319 8.80 30.57 61.62
N GLU A 320 9.90 30.83 62.34
CA GLU A 320 10.32 32.19 62.72
C GLU A 320 10.68 33.06 61.52
N ALA A 321 11.14 32.47 60.42
CA ALA A 321 11.43 33.22 59.19
C ALA A 321 10.17 33.53 58.35
N THR A 322 9.02 32.94 58.69
CA THR A 322 7.73 33.15 57.99
C THR A 322 6.75 34.06 58.74
N MET A 323 7.07 34.50 59.95
CA MET A 323 6.34 35.53 60.70
C MET A 323 7.02 36.89 60.57
#